data_AF-A0A4Q3DFZ3-F1
#
_entry.id   AF-A0A4Q3DFZ3-F1
#
_cell.length_a   1.000
_cell.length_b   1.000
_cell.length_c   1.000
_cell.angle_alpha   90.00
_cell.angle_beta   90.00
_cell.angle_gamma   90.00
#
_symmetry.space_group_name_H-M   'P 1'
#
loop_
_entity.id
_entity.type
_entity.pdbx_description
1 polymer ?
#
loop_
_entity_poly.entity_id
_entity_poly.type
_entity_poly.pdbx_seq_one_letter_code
_entity_poly.pdbx_strand_id
1 'polypeptide(L)'
;MKVIHLSAECYPVAKIGGLGDVAGALPKYLNQLGVEAAVVMPFYERKFVQENAFETVFRANTFLGDRPFYFEVLKEVSGKLGFDLYIIKIPGLLDRTEVYGYEDDIERFVAFQLAFLDWLLWSGEQTDIIHCHDHQTGLVPFLLYYSYRYKSLSNIRTVFTIHNGQYHGA
;
A
#
# COMPACT_ATOMS: atom_id res chain seq x y z
N MET A 1 -0.15 -18.42 6.10
CA MET A 1 -1.09 -17.28 6.11
C MET A 1 -0.29 -16.04 5.78
N LYS A 2 -0.76 -15.25 4.81
CA LYS A 2 -0.13 -14.03 4.33
C LYS A 2 -0.95 -12.79 4.68
N VAL A 3 -0.28 -11.83 5.32
CA VAL A 3 -0.86 -10.55 5.77
C VAL A 3 -0.16 -9.41 5.04
N ILE A 4 -0.93 -8.62 4.29
CA ILE A 4 -0.45 -7.37 3.69
C ILE A 4 -0.88 -6.21 4.58
N HIS A 5 0.09 -5.50 5.13
CA HIS A 5 -0.10 -4.21 5.77
C HIS A 5 -0.10 -3.11 4.70
N LEU A 6 -1.28 -2.58 4.40
CA LEU A 6 -1.45 -1.48 3.46
C LEU A 6 -1.41 -0.17 4.24
N SER A 7 -0.44 0.70 3.94
CA SER A 7 -0.20 1.92 4.71
C SER A 7 0.32 3.06 3.85
N ALA A 8 -0.01 4.30 4.22
CA ALA A 8 0.58 5.50 3.61
C ALA A 8 2.01 5.78 4.11
N GLU A 9 2.39 5.24 5.28
CA GLU A 9 3.71 5.42 5.90
C GLU A 9 4.32 4.08 6.30
N CYS A 10 5.65 4.00 6.29
CA CYS A 10 6.42 2.88 6.82
C CYS A 10 7.84 3.37 7.17
N TYR A 11 8.27 3.24 8.41
CA TYR A 11 9.65 3.51 8.79
C TYR A 11 10.56 2.35 8.32
N PRO A 12 11.77 2.62 7.77
CA PRO A 12 12.42 3.92 7.54
C PRO A 12 12.17 4.52 6.14
N VAL A 13 11.18 3.99 5.38
CA VAL A 13 10.90 4.37 4.00
C VAL A 13 10.33 5.79 3.91
N ALA A 14 9.18 6.03 4.54
CA ALA A 14 8.57 7.34 4.71
C ALA A 14 7.74 7.37 5.99
N LYS A 15 7.96 8.38 6.83
CA LYS A 15 7.32 8.52 8.13
C LYS A 15 7.03 10.00 8.39
N ILE A 16 5.82 10.28 8.85
CA ILE A 16 5.35 11.57 9.36
C ILE A 16 4.93 11.42 10.83
N GLY A 17 4.20 10.35 11.16
CA GLY A 17 3.64 10.11 12.50
C GLY A 17 3.92 8.72 13.05
N GLY A 18 3.13 8.31 14.05
CA GLY A 18 3.25 6.99 14.70
C GLY A 18 2.80 5.82 13.82
N LEU A 19 1.97 6.08 12.81
CA LEU A 19 1.57 5.09 11.80
C LEU A 19 2.80 4.42 11.17
N GLY A 20 3.77 5.21 10.73
CA GLY A 20 4.99 4.71 10.10
C GLY A 20 5.82 3.81 11.02
N ASP A 21 5.84 4.07 12.33
CA ASP A 21 6.54 3.21 13.29
C ASP A 21 5.86 1.85 13.41
N VAL A 22 4.53 1.80 13.43
CA VAL A 22 3.77 0.54 13.50
C VAL A 22 3.99 -0.28 12.23
N ALA A 23 3.81 0.33 11.05
CA ALA A 23 4.01 -0.35 9.76
C ALA A 23 5.47 -0.81 9.56
N GLY A 24 6.44 -0.09 10.11
CA GLY A 24 7.87 -0.46 10.05
C GLY A 24 8.31 -1.51 11.06
N ALA A 25 7.49 -1.84 12.07
CA ALA A 25 7.86 -2.75 13.16
C ALA A 25 6.99 -3.99 13.25
N LEU A 26 5.66 -3.85 13.22
CA LEU A 26 4.72 -4.97 13.41
C LEU A 26 4.93 -6.12 12.41
N PRO A 27 5.07 -5.87 11.09
CA PRO A 27 5.25 -6.95 10.11
C PRO A 27 6.52 -7.77 10.36
N LYS A 28 7.61 -7.11 10.78
CA LYS A 28 8.87 -7.77 11.13
C LYS A 28 8.68 -8.80 12.25
N TYR A 29 7.94 -8.45 13.31
CA TYR A 29 7.71 -9.36 14.42
C TYR A 29 6.68 -10.45 14.08
N LEU A 30 5.69 -10.16 13.22
CA LEU A 30 4.79 -11.18 12.69
C LEU A 30 5.54 -12.26 11.91
N ASN A 31 6.51 -11.86 11.06
CA ASN A 31 7.39 -12.80 10.37
C ASN A 31 8.19 -13.67 11.34
N GLN A 32 8.71 -13.09 12.43
CA GLN A 32 9.42 -13.86 13.48
C GLN A 32 8.52 -14.88 14.20
N LEU A 33 7.21 -14.62 14.24
CA LEU A 33 6.20 -15.53 14.79
C LEU A 33 5.67 -16.53 13.76
N GLY A 34 6.22 -16.54 12.53
CA GLY A 34 5.83 -17.49 11.47
C GLY A 34 4.62 -17.06 10.64
N VAL A 35 4.17 -15.80 10.75
CA VAL A 35 3.14 -15.21 9.87
C VAL A 35 3.84 -14.48 8.74
N GLU A 36 3.57 -14.86 7.48
CA GLU A 36 4.14 -14.17 6.33
C GLU A 36 3.51 -12.77 6.22
N ALA A 37 4.27 -11.75 6.58
CA ALA A 37 3.82 -10.36 6.62
C ALA A 37 4.64 -9.50 5.66
N ALA A 38 3.94 -8.67 4.90
CA ALA A 38 4.50 -7.72 3.95
C ALA A 38 3.89 -6.32 4.16
N VAL A 39 4.59 -5.28 3.70
CA VAL A 39 4.09 -3.91 3.67
C VAL A 39 3.92 -3.48 2.21
N VAL A 40 2.79 -2.85 1.91
CA VAL A 40 2.55 -2.16 0.65
C VAL A 40 2.28 -0.69 0.93
N MET A 41 3.02 0.19 0.26
CA MET A 41 2.87 1.64 0.43
C MET A 41 3.06 2.41 -0.90
N PRO A 42 2.65 3.68 -0.96
CA PRO A 42 2.94 4.52 -2.12
C PRO A 42 4.45 4.76 -2.30
N PHE A 43 4.87 4.94 -3.54
CA PHE A 43 6.20 5.46 -3.86
C PHE A 43 6.30 6.91 -3.42
N TYR A 44 7.37 7.26 -2.71
CA TYR A 44 7.73 8.66 -2.44
C TYR A 44 9.19 8.86 -2.83
N GLU A 45 9.49 9.96 -3.51
CA GLU A 45 10.85 10.32 -3.95
C GLU A 45 11.68 10.80 -2.76
N ARG A 46 12.12 9.84 -1.94
CA ARG A 46 12.85 10.02 -0.69
C ARG A 46 14.14 9.20 -0.67
N LYS A 47 15.02 9.56 0.27
CA LYS A 47 16.34 8.93 0.47
C LYS A 47 16.30 7.39 0.43
N PHE A 48 15.30 6.77 1.06
CA PHE A 48 15.21 5.30 1.09
C PHE A 48 15.12 4.68 -0.31
N VAL A 49 14.29 5.21 -1.21
CA VAL A 49 14.14 4.64 -2.57
C VAL A 49 15.35 4.92 -3.46
N GLN A 50 16.13 5.96 -3.15
CA GLN A 50 17.36 6.32 -3.87
C GLN A 50 18.55 5.45 -3.44
N GLU A 51 18.58 5.01 -2.18
CA GLU A 51 19.69 4.24 -1.61
C GLU A 51 19.48 2.73 -1.63
N ASN A 52 18.31 2.25 -2.07
CA ASN A 52 17.97 0.83 -2.07
C ASN A 52 17.56 0.34 -3.45
N ALA A 53 17.85 -0.93 -3.72
CA ALA A 53 17.51 -1.56 -4.96
C ALA A 53 16.08 -2.12 -4.91
N PHE A 54 15.39 -1.98 -6.03
CA PHE A 54 14.05 -2.51 -6.22
C PHE A 54 13.99 -3.26 -7.54
N GLU A 55 13.19 -4.31 -7.57
CA GLU A 55 12.78 -4.99 -8.80
C GLU A 55 11.34 -4.64 -9.14
N THR A 56 11.03 -4.43 -10.42
CA THR A 56 9.64 -4.27 -10.86
C THR A 56 8.99 -5.65 -10.98
N VAL A 57 8.07 -5.97 -10.07
CA VAL A 57 7.36 -7.26 -10.04
C VAL A 57 6.04 -7.23 -10.81
N PHE A 58 5.49 -6.04 -11.04
CA PHE A 58 4.24 -5.87 -11.78
C PHE A 58 4.15 -4.50 -12.43
N ARG A 59 3.44 -4.41 -13.55
CA ARG A 59 3.10 -3.15 -14.23
C ARG A 59 1.79 -3.29 -14.99
N ALA A 60 0.95 -2.26 -14.95
CA ALA A 60 -0.30 -2.26 -15.69
C ALA A 60 -0.82 -0.84 -15.93
N ASN A 61 -1.84 -0.74 -16.78
CA ASN A 61 -2.66 0.45 -16.93
C ASN A 61 -4.04 0.17 -16.33
N THR A 62 -4.60 1.15 -15.65
CA THR A 62 -5.97 1.10 -15.12
C THR A 62 -6.60 2.49 -15.19
N PHE A 63 -7.73 2.69 -14.52
CA PHE A 63 -8.50 3.92 -14.57
C PHE A 63 -8.82 4.45 -13.18
N LEU A 64 -8.69 5.77 -13.01
CA LEU A 64 -9.30 6.53 -11.94
C LEU A 64 -10.52 7.25 -12.51
N GLY A 65 -11.71 6.70 -12.25
CA GLY A 65 -12.92 7.13 -12.97
C GLY A 65 -12.78 6.80 -14.46
N ASP A 66 -12.75 7.83 -15.30
CA ASP A 66 -12.54 7.76 -16.74
C ASP A 66 -11.10 8.06 -17.18
N ARG A 67 -10.23 8.49 -16.25
CA ARG A 67 -8.85 8.84 -16.56
C ARG A 67 -7.93 7.62 -16.47
N PRO A 68 -7.26 7.22 -17.57
CA PRO A 68 -6.30 6.14 -17.52
C PRO A 68 -5.04 6.58 -16.77
N PHE A 69 -4.45 5.67 -16.00
CA PHE A 69 -3.12 5.85 -15.43
C PHE A 69 -2.32 4.55 -15.46
N TYR A 70 -1.00 4.70 -15.56
CA TYR A 70 -0.03 3.62 -15.50
C TYR A 70 0.50 3.48 -14.06
N PHE A 71 0.71 2.26 -13.60
CA PHE A 71 1.35 2.00 -12.32
C PHE A 71 2.32 0.83 -12.37
N GLU A 72 3.29 0.87 -11.46
CA GLU A 72 4.29 -0.18 -11.22
C GLU A 72 4.23 -0.63 -9.77
N VAL A 73 4.50 -1.91 -9.55
CA VAL A 73 4.75 -2.45 -8.21
C VAL A 73 6.21 -2.84 -8.15
N LEU A 74 6.93 -2.21 -7.23
CA LEU A 74 8.36 -2.36 -7.00
C LEU A 74 8.57 -3.13 -5.70
N LYS A 75 9.38 -4.20 -5.72
CA LYS A 75 9.74 -4.97 -4.52
C LYS A 75 11.15 -4.64 -4.09
N GLU A 76 11.35 -4.34 -2.80
CA GLU A 76 12.68 -4.14 -2.20
C GLU A 76 13.44 -5.47 -2.14
N VAL A 77 14.71 -5.49 -2.54
CA VAL A 77 15.45 -6.75 -2.76
C VAL A 77 16.41 -7.16 -1.65
N SER A 78 16.77 -6.26 -0.71
CA SER A 78 17.77 -6.60 0.31
C SER A 78 17.21 -7.43 1.46
N GLY A 79 15.90 -7.37 1.71
CA GLY A 79 15.26 -8.05 2.85
C GLY A 79 15.64 -7.47 4.21
N LYS A 80 16.37 -6.34 4.25
CA LYS A 80 16.95 -5.77 5.48
C LYS A 80 15.89 -5.30 6.49
N LEU A 81 14.64 -5.11 6.05
CA LEU A 81 13.53 -4.68 6.90
C LEU A 81 12.97 -5.82 7.76
N GLY A 82 13.24 -7.08 7.41
CA GLY A 82 12.66 -8.25 8.07
C GLY A 82 11.21 -8.53 7.63
N PHE A 83 10.77 -7.92 6.55
CA PHE A 83 9.52 -8.17 5.85
C PHE A 83 9.67 -7.77 4.38
N ASP A 84 8.82 -8.33 3.52
CA ASP A 84 8.73 -7.91 2.13
C ASP A 84 8.13 -6.50 2.05
N LEU A 85 8.83 -5.57 1.38
CA LEU A 85 8.32 -4.24 1.09
C LEU A 85 7.98 -4.13 -0.40
N TYR A 86 6.73 -3.79 -0.68
CA TYR A 86 6.25 -3.41 -2.00
C TYR A 86 5.90 -1.94 -2.03
N ILE A 87 6.29 -1.27 -3.11
CA ILE A 87 6.04 0.14 -3.35
C ILE A 87 5.25 0.28 -4.64
N ILE A 88 4.09 0.93 -4.56
CA ILE A 88 3.26 1.25 -5.73
C ILE A 88 3.66 2.63 -6.26
N LYS A 89 4.20 2.65 -7.48
CA LYS A 89 4.57 3.87 -8.19
C LYS A 89 3.54 4.20 -9.24
N ILE A 90 2.98 5.40 -9.19
CA ILE A 90 2.15 5.99 -10.24
C ILE A 90 2.88 7.25 -10.71
N PRO A 91 3.60 7.18 -11.85
CA PRO A 91 4.36 8.32 -12.36
C PRO A 91 3.46 9.55 -12.56
N GLY A 92 3.93 10.71 -12.13
CA GLY A 92 3.19 11.96 -12.16
C GLY A 92 2.17 12.16 -11.03
N LEU A 93 1.90 11.15 -10.19
CA LEU A 93 0.91 11.25 -9.11
C LEU A 93 1.48 10.91 -7.72
N LEU A 94 2.13 9.75 -7.58
CA LEU A 94 2.71 9.33 -6.29
C LEU A 94 4.18 9.73 -6.14
N ASP A 95 4.91 9.95 -7.24
CA ASP A 95 6.33 10.34 -7.29
C ASP A 95 6.61 11.76 -6.75
N ARG A 96 6.38 11.93 -5.45
CA ARG A 96 6.49 13.16 -4.69
C ARG A 96 7.26 12.92 -3.41
N THR A 97 7.87 13.97 -2.86
CA THR A 97 8.69 13.88 -1.65
C THR A 97 7.86 13.77 -0.37
N GLU A 98 6.74 14.50 -0.29
CA GLU A 98 5.90 14.49 0.90
C GLU A 98 4.80 13.42 0.84
N VAL A 99 4.44 12.91 2.02
CA VAL A 99 3.39 11.91 2.16
C VAL A 99 2.00 12.57 1.99
N TYR A 100 1.79 13.71 2.65
CA TYR A 100 0.53 14.45 2.68
C TYR A 100 0.73 15.94 2.37
N GLY A 101 -0.37 16.66 2.19
CA GLY A 101 -0.43 18.12 2.08
C GLY A 101 -0.54 18.63 0.65
N TYR A 102 -0.82 17.77 -0.32
CA TYR A 102 -1.07 18.18 -1.69
C TYR A 102 -2.57 18.40 -1.93
N GLU A 103 -2.89 19.31 -2.87
CA GLU A 103 -4.29 19.61 -3.24
C GLU A 103 -5.03 18.37 -3.78
N ASP A 104 -4.29 17.41 -4.32
CA ASP A 104 -4.78 16.18 -4.94
C ASP A 104 -4.60 14.93 -4.05
N ASP A 105 -4.40 15.06 -2.73
CA ASP A 105 -4.19 13.92 -1.81
C ASP A 105 -5.31 12.86 -1.91
N ILE A 106 -6.57 13.30 -2.03
CA ILE A 106 -7.71 12.38 -2.22
C ILE A 106 -7.49 11.53 -3.47
N GLU A 107 -7.13 12.18 -4.59
CA GLU A 107 -6.86 11.51 -5.86
C GLU A 107 -5.69 10.51 -5.73
N ARG A 108 -4.59 10.96 -5.11
CA ARG A 108 -3.39 10.14 -4.89
C ARG A 108 -3.73 8.84 -4.15
N PHE A 109 -4.46 8.94 -3.04
CA PHE A 109 -4.78 7.77 -2.22
C PHE A 109 -5.90 6.90 -2.80
N VAL A 110 -6.84 7.45 -3.56
CA VAL A 110 -7.80 6.62 -4.31
C VAL A 110 -7.07 5.85 -5.41
N ALA A 111 -6.22 6.50 -6.19
CA ALA A 111 -5.45 5.84 -7.25
C ALA A 111 -4.52 4.75 -6.69
N PHE A 112 -3.86 5.00 -5.56
CA PHE A 112 -3.06 4.01 -4.84
C PHE A 112 -3.86 2.75 -4.47
N GLN A 113 -5.04 2.91 -3.89
CA GLN A 113 -5.90 1.79 -3.49
C GLN A 113 -6.42 0.99 -4.69
N LEU A 114 -6.77 1.67 -5.78
CA LEU A 114 -7.17 1.03 -7.04
C LEU A 114 -6.01 0.23 -7.65
N ALA A 115 -4.81 0.82 -7.72
CA ALA A 115 -3.60 0.16 -8.21
C ALA A 115 -3.25 -1.09 -7.37
N PHE A 116 -3.38 -0.99 -6.05
CA PHE A 116 -3.17 -2.12 -5.13
C PHE A 116 -4.13 -3.28 -5.41
N LEU A 117 -5.43 -3.00 -5.49
CA LEU A 117 -6.44 -4.03 -5.74
C LEU A 117 -6.34 -4.63 -7.14
N ASP A 118 -6.02 -3.80 -8.14
CA ASP A 118 -5.78 -4.27 -9.50
C ASP A 118 -4.53 -5.13 -9.60
N TRP A 119 -3.46 -4.79 -8.86
CA TRP A 119 -2.29 -5.65 -8.74
C TRP A 119 -2.67 -7.01 -8.16
N LEU A 120 -3.37 -7.07 -7.02
CA LEU A 120 -3.81 -8.35 -6.44
C LEU A 120 -4.66 -9.16 -7.42
N LEU A 121 -5.63 -8.50 -8.06
CA LEU A 121 -6.55 -9.13 -9.01
C LEU A 121 -5.83 -9.74 -10.22
N TRP A 122 -4.84 -9.03 -10.77
CA TRP A 122 -4.23 -9.38 -12.06
C TRP A 122 -2.95 -10.20 -11.94
N SER A 123 -2.21 -10.04 -10.85
CA SER A 123 -1.00 -10.84 -10.60
C SER A 123 -1.30 -12.22 -9.99
N GLY A 124 -2.45 -12.36 -9.33
CA GLY A 124 -2.76 -13.56 -8.55
C GLY A 124 -1.96 -13.67 -7.25
N GLU A 125 -1.39 -12.55 -6.76
CA GLU A 125 -0.72 -12.47 -5.46
C GLU A 125 -1.61 -13.03 -4.36
N GLN A 126 -1.15 -14.11 -3.72
CA GLN A 126 -1.92 -14.79 -2.68
C GLN A 126 -1.95 -13.90 -1.45
N THR A 127 -3.13 -13.57 -0.92
CA THR A 127 -3.26 -12.73 0.28
C THR A 127 -4.44 -13.24 1.10
N ASP A 128 -4.22 -13.56 2.37
CA ASP A 128 -5.28 -14.00 3.27
C ASP A 128 -5.94 -12.82 3.99
N ILE A 129 -5.12 -11.83 4.39
CA ILE A 129 -5.55 -10.66 5.15
C ILE A 129 -4.93 -9.39 4.56
N ILE A 130 -5.76 -8.36 4.37
CA ILE A 130 -5.32 -6.98 4.13
C ILE A 130 -5.58 -6.17 5.39
N HIS A 131 -4.50 -5.71 6.03
CA HIS A 131 -4.54 -4.81 7.18
C HIS A 131 -4.40 -3.38 6.69
N CYS A 132 -5.53 -2.69 6.56
CA CYS A 132 -5.64 -1.29 6.19
C CYS A 132 -5.33 -0.39 7.39
N HIS A 133 -4.37 0.50 7.22
CA HIS A 133 -4.02 1.51 8.21
C HIS A 133 -4.49 2.90 7.75
N ASP A 134 -5.34 3.52 8.57
CA ASP A 134 -5.94 4.85 8.38
C ASP A 134 -6.71 5.07 7.07
N HIS A 135 -7.32 6.26 6.96
CA HIS A 135 -8.27 6.62 5.91
C HIS A 135 -7.69 6.55 4.48
N GLN A 136 -6.38 6.72 4.32
CA GLN A 136 -5.69 6.59 3.03
C GLN A 136 -5.81 5.18 2.43
N THR A 137 -6.24 4.20 3.23
CA THR A 137 -6.46 2.81 2.83
C THR A 137 -7.89 2.32 3.14
N GLY A 138 -8.77 3.24 3.57
CA GLY A 138 -10.11 2.91 4.07
C GLY A 138 -11.13 2.56 2.99
N LEU A 139 -10.85 2.82 1.71
CA LEU A 139 -11.73 2.46 0.60
C LEU A 139 -11.58 0.97 0.22
N VAL A 140 -10.43 0.35 0.51
CA VAL A 140 -10.13 -1.04 0.16
C VAL A 140 -11.17 -2.04 0.70
N PRO A 141 -11.56 -2.02 2.00
CA PRO A 141 -12.59 -2.93 2.50
C PRO A 141 -13.92 -2.77 1.76
N PHE A 142 -14.34 -1.52 1.52
CA PHE A 142 -15.58 -1.26 0.78
C PHE A 142 -15.51 -1.84 -0.65
N LEU A 143 -14.41 -1.60 -1.36
CA LEU A 143 -14.24 -2.09 -2.73
C LEU A 143 -14.21 -3.62 -2.80
N LEU A 144 -13.56 -4.30 -1.85
CA LEU A 144 -13.52 -5.77 -1.81
C LEU A 144 -14.91 -6.39 -1.62
N TYR A 145 -15.74 -5.80 -0.76
CA TYR A 145 -17.05 -6.37 -0.43
C TYR A 145 -18.17 -5.95 -1.39
N TYR A 146 -18.10 -4.75 -1.96
CA TYR A 146 -19.24 -4.16 -2.68
C TYR A 146 -18.97 -3.86 -4.16
N SER A 147 -17.72 -3.91 -4.63
CA SER A 147 -17.42 -3.70 -6.05
C SER A 147 -17.59 -4.99 -6.85
N TYR A 148 -18.31 -4.93 -7.97
CA TYR A 148 -18.38 -6.03 -8.92
C TYR A 148 -16.99 -6.39 -9.49
N ARG A 149 -16.12 -5.38 -9.70
CA ARG A 149 -14.77 -5.55 -10.26
C ARG A 149 -13.90 -6.47 -9.41
N TYR A 150 -13.98 -6.34 -8.08
CA TYR A 150 -13.12 -7.06 -7.14
C TYR A 150 -13.82 -8.27 -6.49
N LYS A 151 -14.93 -8.73 -7.05
CA LYS A 151 -15.73 -9.83 -6.51
C LYS A 151 -14.91 -11.11 -6.27
N SER A 152 -13.93 -11.42 -7.13
CA SER A 152 -13.04 -12.57 -6.94
C SER A 152 -12.10 -12.45 -5.74
N LEU A 153 -11.84 -11.23 -5.25
CA LEU A 153 -11.02 -10.94 -4.08
C LEU A 153 -11.85 -10.86 -2.78
N SER A 154 -13.18 -10.97 -2.86
CA SER A 154 -14.09 -10.77 -1.71
C SER A 154 -13.90 -11.77 -0.54
N ASN A 155 -13.17 -12.86 -0.76
CA ASN A 155 -12.82 -13.82 0.29
C ASN A 155 -11.64 -13.37 1.16
N ILE A 156 -10.84 -12.39 0.71
CA ILE A 156 -9.75 -11.82 1.49
C ILE A 156 -10.34 -11.09 2.70
N ARG A 157 -9.81 -11.35 3.89
CA ARG A 157 -10.27 -10.70 5.12
C ARG A 157 -9.62 -9.34 5.26
N THR A 158 -10.36 -8.35 5.77
CA THR A 158 -9.82 -7.03 6.04
C THR A 158 -9.78 -6.71 7.52
N VAL A 159 -8.70 -6.08 7.97
CA VAL A 159 -8.60 -5.43 9.29
C VAL A 159 -8.39 -3.95 9.04
N PHE A 160 -9.09 -3.09 9.75
CA PHE A 160 -8.91 -1.64 9.66
C PHE A 160 -8.44 -1.09 11.00
N THR A 161 -7.37 -0.30 11.00
CA THR A 161 -6.83 0.35 12.20
C THR A 161 -6.78 1.84 12.02
N ILE A 162 -7.30 2.55 13.02
CA ILE A 162 -7.23 4.00 13.16
C ILE A 162 -6.06 4.32 14.09
N HIS A 163 -5.05 5.04 13.61
CA HIS A 163 -3.93 5.52 14.43
C HIS A 163 -4.17 6.92 14.97
N ASN A 164 -5.00 7.71 14.30
CA ASN A 164 -5.36 9.05 14.75
C ASN A 164 -6.82 9.41 14.43
N GLY A 165 -7.64 9.50 15.48
CA GLY A 165 -9.05 9.92 15.40
C GLY A 165 -9.27 11.42 15.22
N GLN A 166 -8.26 12.19 14.79
CA GLN A 166 -8.43 13.56 14.31
C GLN A 166 -8.39 13.65 12.77
N TYR A 167 -7.78 12.67 12.10
CA TYR A 167 -7.65 12.64 10.65
C TYR A 167 -8.63 11.66 10.03
N HIS A 168 -9.80 12.16 9.63
CA HIS A 168 -10.95 11.34 9.24
C HIS A 168 -11.06 11.01 7.75
N GLY A 169 -10.16 11.54 6.90
CA GLY A 169 -10.28 11.36 5.45
C GLY A 169 -11.48 12.10 4.86
N ALA A 170 -11.52 13.41 5.09
CA ALA A 170 -12.25 14.44 4.36
C ALA A 170 -11.83 15.81 4.93
#